data_AF-A0A0C1GNL1-F1
#
_entry.id   AF-A0A0C1GNL1-F1
#
_cell.length_a   1.000
_cell.length_b   1.000
_cell.length_c   1.000
_cell.angle_alpha   90.00
_cell.angle_beta   90.00
_cell.angle_gamma   90.00
#
_symmetry.space_group_name_H-M   'P 1'
#
loop_
_entity.id
_entity.type
_entity.pdbx_description
1 polymer ?
#
loop_
_entity_poly.entity_id
_entity_poly.type
_entity_poly.pdbx_seq_one_letter_code
_entity_poly.pdbx_strand_id
1 'polypeptide(L)'
;MRFANKFAGKLEDSMTPEKVMEAVYLRKSKHWSYEKEWRLFDSSYDDPKYHYVPSLELQSVIVGLRAEEETVRTVQEIVNSRVEVLKLTVSKDKFGFDEVEIS
;
A
#
# COMPACT_ATOMS: atom_id res chain seq x y z
N MET A 1 2.47 1.95 17.34
CA MET A 1 3.56 1.20 16.65
C MET A 1 3.87 -0.11 17.36
N ARG A 2 3.23 -1.24 17.00
CA ARG A 2 3.46 -2.56 17.65
C ARG A 2 3.60 -3.73 16.65
N PHE A 3 4.04 -3.47 15.42
CA PHE A 3 4.22 -4.53 14.41
C PHE A 3 5.69 -4.94 14.14
N ALA A 4 6.67 -4.22 14.69
CA ALA A 4 8.09 -4.54 14.46
C ALA A 4 8.61 -5.75 15.30
N ASN A 5 7.95 -6.10 16.41
CA ASN A 5 8.52 -7.03 17.39
C ASN A 5 8.39 -8.52 17.06
N LYS A 6 7.70 -8.91 15.98
CA LYS A 6 7.52 -10.34 15.65
C LYS A 6 8.59 -10.90 14.71
N PHE A 7 9.47 -10.06 14.16
CA PHE A 7 10.55 -10.45 13.25
C PHE A 7 11.96 -10.35 13.87
N ALA A 8 12.06 -9.87 15.12
CA ALA A 8 13.34 -9.63 15.80
C ALA A 8 14.11 -10.91 16.19
N GLY A 9 13.53 -12.10 16.01
CA GLY A 9 14.10 -13.36 16.50
C GLY A 9 15.21 -13.99 15.66
N LYS A 10 15.50 -13.48 14.45
CA LYS A 10 16.58 -14.01 13.57
C LYS A 10 17.16 -12.94 12.64
N LEU A 11 17.45 -11.75 13.16
CA LEU A 11 18.31 -10.81 12.43
C LEU A 11 19.75 -11.25 12.67
N GLU A 12 20.26 -12.12 11.79
CA GLU A 12 21.70 -12.33 11.65
C GLU A 12 22.39 -10.99 11.35
N ASP A 13 23.61 -10.80 11.87
CA ASP A 13 24.49 -9.62 11.75
C ASP A 13 24.81 -9.15 10.30
N SER A 14 24.17 -9.73 9.28
CA SER A 14 24.44 -9.47 7.85
C SER A 14 23.27 -8.83 7.08
N MET A 15 22.17 -8.47 7.75
CA MET A 15 21.06 -7.76 7.12
C MET A 15 21.34 -6.26 7.04
N THR A 16 21.85 -5.82 5.89
CA THR A 16 21.96 -4.40 5.58
C THR A 16 20.56 -3.79 5.38
N PRO A 17 20.37 -2.47 5.60
CA PRO A 17 19.09 -1.80 5.40
C PRO A 17 18.47 -2.07 4.01
N GLU A 18 19.31 -2.23 2.99
CA GLU A 18 18.90 -2.56 1.61
C GLU A 18 18.24 -3.94 1.53
N LYS A 19 18.77 -4.94 2.24
CA LYS A 19 18.17 -6.29 2.30
C LYS A 19 16.84 -6.29 3.04
N VAL A 20 16.68 -5.41 4.03
CA VAL A 20 15.40 -5.23 4.75
C VAL A 20 14.37 -4.57 3.84
N MET A 21 14.76 -3.51 3.13
CA MET A 21 13.91 -2.84 2.14
C MET A 21 13.51 -3.81 1.03
N GLU A 22 14.46 -4.56 0.48
CA GLU A 22 14.20 -5.59 -0.53
C GLU A 22 13.18 -6.63 -0.03
N ALA A 23 13.37 -7.14 1.18
CA ALA A 23 12.46 -8.12 1.77
C ALA A 23 11.05 -7.57 2.03
N VAL A 24 10.90 -6.26 2.23
CA VAL A 24 9.61 -5.58 2.47
C VAL A 24 8.91 -5.20 1.17
N TYR A 25 9.64 -4.64 0.19
CA TYR A 25 9.04 -4.10 -1.05
C TYR A 25 8.95 -5.12 -2.19
N LEU A 26 9.92 -6.05 -2.29
CA LEU A 26 9.93 -7.05 -3.36
C LEU A 26 9.17 -8.31 -3.01
N ARG A 27 8.80 -8.48 -1.73
CA ARG A 27 8.11 -9.69 -1.29
C ARG A 27 6.61 -9.46 -1.20
N LYS A 28 5.90 -10.07 -2.15
CA LYS A 28 4.44 -10.09 -2.16
C LYS A 28 3.89 -10.84 -0.95
N SER A 29 2.82 -10.32 -0.34
CA SER A 29 2.09 -11.02 0.72
C SER A 29 1.55 -12.35 0.20
N LYS A 30 1.73 -13.43 0.97
CA LYS A 30 1.19 -14.77 0.63
C LYS A 30 -0.32 -14.72 0.39
N HIS A 31 -1.03 -13.90 1.16
CA HIS A 31 -2.49 -13.78 1.05
C HIS A 31 -2.94 -13.19 -0.28
N TRP A 32 -2.11 -12.40 -0.96
CA TRP A 32 -2.46 -11.78 -2.24
C TRP A 32 -1.83 -12.50 -3.44
N SER A 33 -1.14 -13.62 -3.21
CA SER A 33 -0.38 -14.36 -4.24
C SER A 33 -1.20 -14.77 -5.47
N TYR A 34 -2.53 -14.84 -5.35
CA TYR A 34 -3.43 -15.13 -6.47
C TYR A 34 -3.64 -13.95 -7.44
N GLU A 35 -3.37 -12.70 -7.01
CA GLU A 35 -3.49 -11.53 -7.87
C GLU A 35 -2.23 -11.32 -8.74
N LYS A 36 -2.37 -10.75 -9.93
CA LYS A 36 -1.22 -10.32 -10.74
C LYS A 36 -0.86 -8.89 -10.34
N GLU A 37 0.25 -8.70 -9.63
CA GLU A 37 0.79 -7.38 -9.31
C GLU A 37 1.78 -6.94 -10.39
N TRP A 38 1.63 -5.71 -10.88
CA TRP A 38 2.61 -5.06 -11.74
C TRP A 38 3.35 -4.02 -10.90
N ARG A 39 4.67 -4.18 -10.74
CA ARG A 39 5.53 -3.16 -10.14
C ARG A 39 6.24 -2.44 -11.28
N LEU A 40 5.91 -1.19 -11.51
CA LEU A 40 6.58 -0.34 -12.49
C LEU A 40 7.73 0.36 -11.79
N PHE A 41 8.95 0.07 -12.24
CA PHE A 41 10.14 0.80 -11.83
C PHE A 41 10.49 1.73 -12.97
N ASP A 42 10.40 3.03 -12.72
CA ASP A 42 10.83 4.03 -13.70
C ASP A 42 12.36 4.16 -13.63
N SER A 43 13.01 3.76 -14.70
CA SER A 43 14.46 3.89 -14.88
C SER A 43 14.82 5.05 -15.82
N SER A 44 13.90 5.98 -16.11
CA SER A 44 14.13 7.09 -17.04
C SER A 44 15.15 8.13 -16.54
N TYR A 45 15.80 7.89 -15.42
CA TYR A 45 16.85 8.74 -14.89
C TYR A 45 18.19 8.27 -15.47
N ASP A 46 18.82 9.12 -16.28
CA ASP A 46 20.11 8.88 -16.95
C ASP A 46 21.32 8.77 -15.99
N ASP A 47 21.11 8.89 -14.68
CA ASP A 47 22.17 8.90 -13.67
C ASP A 47 21.87 7.83 -12.60
N PRO A 48 22.79 6.89 -12.30
CA PRO A 48 22.63 5.89 -11.25
C PRO A 48 22.75 6.54 -9.85
N LYS A 49 21.88 7.50 -9.56
CA LYS A 49 21.77 8.19 -8.28
C LYS A 49 20.63 7.60 -7.49
N TYR A 50 20.82 7.51 -6.18
CA TYR A 50 19.71 7.28 -5.27
C TYR A 50 18.79 8.50 -5.33
N HIS A 51 17.58 8.31 -5.85
CA HIS A 51 16.54 9.33 -5.80
C HIS A 51 15.90 9.30 -4.42
N TYR A 52 15.84 10.48 -3.79
CA TYR A 52 15.02 10.65 -2.59
C TYR A 52 13.57 10.53 -3.02
N VAL A 53 12.97 9.36 -2.79
CA VAL A 53 11.54 9.21 -2.79
C VAL A 53 11.09 9.90 -1.50
N PRO A 54 10.29 10.98 -1.55
CA PRO A 54 9.71 11.58 -0.36
C PRO A 54 9.10 10.47 0.50
N SER A 55 9.27 10.55 1.82
CA SER A 55 8.67 9.60 2.76
C SER A 55 7.25 9.29 2.32
N LEU A 56 6.93 7.99 2.21
CA LEU A 56 5.64 7.46 1.78
C LEU A 56 4.52 7.96 2.70
N GLU A 57 4.09 9.20 2.50
CA GLU A 57 2.94 9.77 3.15
C GLU A 57 1.71 9.18 2.48
N LEU A 58 0.91 8.47 3.27
CA LEU A 58 -0.34 7.89 2.81
C LEU A 58 -1.29 9.04 2.43
N GLN A 59 -1.56 9.21 1.14
CA GLN A 59 -2.43 10.28 0.64
C GLN A 59 -3.91 9.89 0.74
N SER A 60 -4.25 8.69 0.25
CA SER A 60 -5.61 8.18 0.27
C SER A 60 -5.66 6.65 0.38
N VAL A 61 -6.81 6.13 0.76
CA VAL A 61 -7.14 4.70 0.75
C VAL A 61 -8.37 4.49 -0.12
N ILE A 62 -8.21 3.73 -1.20
CA ILE A 62 -9.31 3.34 -2.08
C ILE A 62 -9.78 1.95 -1.68
N VAL A 63 -11.05 1.85 -1.29
CA VAL A 63 -11.70 0.63 -0.88
C VAL A 63 -12.48 0.04 -2.05
N GLY A 64 -12.32 -1.26 -2.27
CA GLY A 64 -12.96 -1.98 -3.36
C GLY A 64 -14.50 -1.96 -3.30
N LEU A 65 -15.12 -2.08 -4.47
CA LEU A 65 -16.59 -2.04 -4.65
C LEU A 65 -17.35 -3.00 -3.72
N ARG A 66 -16.78 -4.20 -3.49
CA ARG A 66 -17.39 -5.27 -2.70
C ARG A 66 -16.99 -5.26 -1.22
N ALA A 67 -16.29 -4.24 -0.75
CA ALA A 67 -15.92 -4.17 0.65
C ALA A 67 -17.14 -3.98 1.55
N GLU A 68 -17.18 -4.76 2.61
CA GLU A 68 -18.18 -4.69 3.66
C GLU A 68 -18.06 -3.39 4.43
N GLU A 69 -19.18 -2.88 4.96
CA GLU A 69 -19.21 -1.63 5.72
C GLU A 69 -18.31 -1.67 6.95
N GLU A 70 -18.22 -2.82 7.63
CA GLU A 70 -17.32 -3.02 8.77
C GLU A 70 -15.85 -2.84 8.39
N THR A 71 -15.47 -3.30 7.19
CA THR A 71 -14.11 -3.11 6.68
C THR A 71 -13.83 -1.63 6.40
N VAL A 72 -14.79 -0.93 5.78
CA VAL A 72 -14.69 0.52 5.53
C VAL A 72 -14.51 1.31 6.84
N ARG A 73 -15.34 1.01 7.84
CA ARG A 73 -15.25 1.65 9.16
C ARG A 73 -13.90 1.39 9.83
N THR A 74 -13.44 0.14 9.81
CA THR A 74 -12.12 -0.23 10.33
C THR A 74 -11.01 0.56 9.67
N VAL A 75 -11.08 0.75 8.34
CA VAL A 75 -10.10 1.56 7.60
C VAL A 75 -10.16 3.01 8.05
N GLN A 76 -11.35 3.63 8.11
CA GLN A 76 -11.54 5.01 8.58
C GLN A 76 -10.98 5.21 10.00
N GLU A 77 -11.20 4.26 10.90
CA GLU A 77 -10.66 4.30 12.28
C GLU A 77 -9.13 4.22 12.32
N ILE A 78 -8.51 3.44 11.42
CA ILE A 78 -7.05 3.27 11.37
C ILE A 78 -6.37 4.53 10.81
N VAL A 79 -6.87 5.08 9.71
CA VAL A 79 -6.19 6.17 8.99
C VAL A 79 -6.54 7.56 9.54
N ASN A 80 -7.64 7.69 10.30
CA ASN A 80 -8.12 8.94 10.90
C ASN A 80 -8.40 10.03 9.83
N SER A 81 -8.84 11.23 10.24
CA SER A 81 -9.26 12.32 9.34
C SER A 81 -8.17 12.97 8.48
N ARG A 82 -6.94 12.44 8.49
CA ARG A 82 -5.81 12.98 7.73
C ARG A 82 -5.63 12.37 6.35
N VAL A 83 -6.28 11.25 6.10
CA VAL A 83 -6.14 10.45 4.87
C VAL A 83 -7.53 10.25 4.30
N GLU A 84 -7.69 10.59 3.02
CA GLU A 84 -8.95 10.44 2.32
C GLU A 84 -9.29 8.95 2.15
N VAL A 85 -10.55 8.57 2.43
CA VAL A 85 -11.03 7.19 2.21
C VAL A 85 -12.12 7.22 1.15
N LEU A 86 -11.85 6.55 0.02
CA LEU A 86 -12.72 6.50 -1.15
C LEU A 86 -13.32 5.09 -1.28
N LYS A 87 -14.60 4.97 -1.66
CA LYS A 87 -15.18 3.69 -2.13
C LYS A 87 -15.31 3.69 -3.63
N LEU A 88 -14.94 2.57 -4.26
CA LEU A 88 -15.34 2.32 -5.63
C LEU A 88 -16.84 2.04 -5.70
N THR A 89 -17.49 2.68 -6.67
CA THR A 89 -18.90 2.50 -7.02
C THR A 89 -19.03 2.19 -8.51
N VAL A 90 -20.14 1.60 -8.92
CA VAL A 90 -20.41 1.35 -10.35
C VAL A 90 -20.92 2.63 -10.99
N SER A 91 -20.24 3.09 -12.03
CA SER A 91 -20.71 4.23 -12.79
C SER A 91 -22.00 3.88 -13.53
N LYS A 92 -23.02 4.72 -13.42
CA LYS A 92 -24.31 4.50 -14.11
C LYS A 92 -24.23 4.85 -15.60
N ASP A 93 -23.33 5.77 -15.95
CA ASP A 93 -23.29 6.40 -17.27
C ASP A 93 -22.08 5.96 -18.10
N LYS A 94 -21.17 5.17 -17.51
CA LYS A 94 -19.92 4.74 -18.16
C LYS A 94 -19.60 3.28 -17.82
N PHE A 95 -18.93 2.60 -18.73
CA PHE A 95 -18.34 1.29 -18.44
C PHE A 95 -17.06 1.49 -17.62
N GLY A 96 -17.21 1.66 -16.30
CA GLY A 96 -16.12 1.94 -15.38
C GLY A 96 -16.56 2.02 -13.92
N PHE A 97 -15.63 2.40 -13.05
CA PHE A 97 -15.87 2.63 -11.63
C PHE A 97 -15.69 4.12 -11.31
N ASP A 98 -16.47 4.61 -10.37
CA ASP A 98 -16.34 5.96 -9.81
C ASP A 98 -15.88 5.88 -8.35
N GLU A 99 -15.03 6.80 -7.92
CA GLU A 99 -14.57 6.93 -6.54
C GLU A 99 -15.48 7.91 -5.79
N VAL A 100 -16.01 7.49 -4.63
CA VAL A 100 -16.87 8.30 -3.78
C VAL A 100 -16.24 8.43 -2.41
N GLU A 101 -16.02 9.66 -1.96
CA GLU A 101 -15.53 9.95 -0.61
C GLU A 101 -16.54 9.48 0.44
N ILE A 102 -16.04 8.75 1.43
CA ILE A 102 -16.84 8.24 2.54
C ILE A 102 -16.39 8.98 3.80
N SER A 103 -17.17 10.00 4.18
CA SER A 103 -17.00 10.75 5.44
C SER A 103 -17.27 9.89 6.67
#